data_AF-A0A959YYM9-F1
#
_entry.id   AF-A0A959YYM9-F1
#
_cell.length_a   1.000
_cell.length_b   1.000
_cell.length_c   1.000
_cell.angle_alpha   90.00
_cell.angle_beta   90.00
_cell.angle_gamma   90.00
#
_symmetry.space_group_name_H-M   'P 1'
#
loop_
_entity.id
_entity.type
_entity.pdbx_description
1 polymer ?
#
loop_
_entity_poly.entity_id
_entity_poly.type
_entity_poly.pdbx_seq_one_letter_code
_entity_poly.pdbx_strand_id
1 'polypeptide(L)'
;QAGGISTVRTDKGTHTARYVICCGGLQSDRLAKADGVRFPERIVGFRGDYYELEDHAKHKVRHLIYPVPDPRFPFLGVHFTRMTDGSIECGPNAVFTFKREGYGKTDFDLKDTVDALTYGGTWKLFLKNMSYGINEYRRAFSKKLFLRTLRRLVPSLEMDDLR
;
A
#
# COMPACT_ATOMS: atom_id res chain seq x y z
N GLN A 1 -15.38 19.28 -20.27
CA GLN A 1 -16.26 18.63 -21.24
C GLN A 1 -17.66 19.22 -21.07
N ALA A 2 -18.20 19.90 -22.08
CA ALA A 2 -19.55 20.44 -22.06
C ALA A 2 -20.51 19.42 -22.69
N GLY A 3 -21.40 18.82 -21.89
CA GLY A 3 -22.63 18.14 -22.34
C GLY A 3 -22.55 16.99 -23.36
N GLY A 4 -21.38 16.43 -23.65
CA GLY A 4 -21.19 15.39 -24.66
C GLY A 4 -21.42 13.96 -24.15
N ILE A 5 -21.75 13.05 -25.06
CA ILE A 5 -21.66 11.61 -24.82
C ILE A 5 -20.16 11.23 -24.79
N SER A 6 -19.71 10.62 -23.70
CA SER A 6 -18.39 10.02 -23.58
C SER A 6 -18.38 8.62 -24.20
N THR A 7 -17.28 8.27 -24.86
CA THR A 7 -17.06 6.95 -25.46
C THR A 7 -15.94 6.23 -24.71
N VAL A 8 -16.26 5.08 -24.10
CA VAL A 8 -15.31 4.24 -23.38
C VAL A 8 -14.98 3.03 -24.25
N ARG A 9 -13.70 2.83 -24.57
CA ARG A 9 -13.20 1.68 -25.33
C ARG A 9 -12.60 0.65 -24.37
N THR A 10 -13.05 -0.58 -24.47
CA THR A 10 -12.55 -1.73 -23.71
C THR A 10 -12.18 -2.87 -24.66
N ASP A 11 -11.57 -3.92 -24.13
CA ASP A 11 -11.36 -5.20 -24.83
C ASP A 11 -12.67 -5.93 -25.16
N LYS A 12 -13.76 -5.62 -24.44
CA LYS A 12 -15.11 -6.18 -24.64
C LYS A 12 -16.01 -5.34 -25.55
N GLY A 13 -15.49 -4.24 -26.10
CA GLY A 13 -16.21 -3.37 -27.02
C GLY A 13 -16.26 -1.91 -26.56
N THR A 14 -17.13 -1.16 -27.23
CA THR A 14 -17.27 0.28 -27.06
C THR A 14 -18.59 0.62 -26.41
N HIS A 15 -18.54 1.41 -25.35
CA HIS A 15 -19.71 1.88 -24.60
C HIS A 15 -19.82 3.39 -24.68
N THR A 16 -21.04 3.89 -24.76
CA THR A 16 -21.33 5.33 -24.75
C THR A 16 -22.17 5.69 -23.54
N ALA A 17 -21.84 6.79 -22.87
CA ALA A 17 -22.56 7.25 -21.69
C ALA A 17 -22.49 8.78 -21.57
N ARG A 18 -23.50 9.39 -20.94
CA ARG A 18 -23.46 10.83 -20.61
C ARG A 18 -22.52 11.15 -19.46
N TYR A 19 -22.32 10.19 -18.56
CA TYR A 19 -21.45 10.30 -17.40
C TYR A 19 -20.63 9.02 -17.26
N VAL A 20 -19.34 9.18 -17.00
CA VAL A 20 -18.41 8.09 -16.75
C VAL A 20 -17.72 8.38 -15.42
N ILE A 21 -17.80 7.42 -14.49
CA ILE A 21 -17.12 7.49 -13.19
C ILE A 21 -16.03 6.42 -13.19
N CYS A 22 -14.77 6.85 -13.17
CA CYS A 22 -13.62 5.94 -13.20
C CYS A 22 -13.16 5.60 -11.77
N CYS A 23 -13.53 4.42 -11.28
CA CYS A 23 -13.09 3.90 -9.97
C CYS A 23 -11.83 3.02 -10.10
N GLY A 24 -10.82 3.49 -10.83
CA GLY A 24 -9.68 2.68 -11.26
C GLY A 24 -8.60 2.40 -10.22
N GLY A 25 -8.82 2.72 -8.95
CA GLY A 25 -7.86 2.49 -7.86
C GLY A 25 -6.44 2.98 -8.22
N LEU A 26 -5.48 2.05 -8.24
CA LEU A 26 -4.08 2.33 -8.55
C LEU A 26 -3.82 2.77 -10.00
N GLN A 27 -4.80 2.66 -10.90
CA GLN A 27 -4.71 3.12 -12.29
C GLN A 27 -5.43 4.46 -12.53
N SER A 28 -5.98 5.09 -11.49
CA SER A 28 -6.84 6.27 -11.64
C SER A 28 -6.16 7.44 -12.32
N ASP A 29 -4.87 7.68 -12.07
CA ASP A 29 -4.10 8.72 -12.74
C ASP A 29 -3.91 8.46 -14.25
N ARG A 30 -3.76 7.19 -14.65
CA ARG A 30 -3.66 6.78 -16.05
C ARG A 30 -5.00 6.93 -16.77
N LEU A 31 -6.09 6.57 -16.11
CA LEU A 31 -7.45 6.76 -16.66
C LEU A 31 -7.76 8.26 -16.82
N ALA A 32 -7.41 9.08 -15.83
CA ALA A 32 -7.59 10.53 -15.92
C ALA A 32 -6.75 11.14 -17.06
N LYS A 33 -5.49 10.69 -17.24
CA LYS A 33 -4.67 11.09 -18.40
C LYS A 33 -5.28 10.64 -19.73
N ALA A 34 -5.84 9.42 -19.78
CA ALA A 34 -6.51 8.90 -20.98
C ALA A 34 -7.78 9.68 -21.34
N ASP A 35 -8.48 10.24 -20.34
CA ASP A 35 -9.60 11.17 -20.51
C ASP A 35 -9.15 12.62 -20.81
N GLY A 36 -7.84 12.84 -21.00
CA GLY A 36 -7.27 14.15 -21.34
C GLY A 36 -7.14 15.12 -20.17
N VAL A 37 -7.38 14.66 -18.93
CA VAL A 37 -7.16 15.46 -17.73
C VAL A 37 -5.66 15.69 -17.54
N ARG A 38 -5.26 16.95 -17.41
CA ARG A 38 -3.86 17.34 -17.18
C ARG A 38 -3.66 17.70 -15.72
N PHE A 39 -2.83 16.93 -15.03
CA PHE A 39 -2.44 17.18 -13.65
C PHE A 39 -1.03 16.64 -13.42
N PRO A 40 -0.23 17.28 -12.56
CA PRO A 40 1.19 16.92 -12.37
C PRO A 40 1.41 15.69 -11.49
N GLU A 41 0.40 15.24 -10.74
CA GLU A 41 0.49 14.12 -9.81
C GLU A 41 0.53 12.76 -10.51
N ARG A 42 1.15 11.77 -9.86
CA ARG A 42 1.17 10.38 -10.30
C ARG A 42 0.93 9.46 -9.11
N ILE A 43 0.33 8.31 -9.37
CA ILE A 43 0.20 7.26 -8.37
C ILE A 43 1.53 6.50 -8.30
N VAL A 44 2.14 6.52 -7.12
CA VAL A 44 3.36 5.78 -6.81
C VAL A 44 2.99 4.64 -5.87
N GLY A 45 3.25 3.40 -6.30
CA GLY A 45 2.82 2.21 -5.58
C GLY A 45 3.67 1.92 -4.35
N PHE A 46 3.00 1.60 -3.24
CA PHE A 46 3.59 0.98 -2.07
C PHE A 46 2.78 -0.26 -1.71
N ARG A 47 3.47 -1.33 -1.34
CA ARG A 47 2.87 -2.55 -0.82
C ARG A 47 3.07 -2.63 0.69
N GLY A 48 2.04 -3.14 1.37
CA GLY A 48 2.14 -3.61 2.74
C GLY A 48 2.19 -5.12 2.82
N ASP A 49 3.18 -5.63 3.56
CA ASP A 49 3.28 -7.02 3.98
C ASP A 49 2.67 -7.18 5.38
N TYR A 50 1.93 -8.26 5.58
CA TYR A 50 1.30 -8.63 6.85
C TYR A 50 1.80 -9.99 7.32
N TYR A 51 1.88 -10.15 8.63
CA TYR A 51 1.88 -11.46 9.29
C TYR A 51 0.50 -11.67 9.93
N GLU A 52 0.17 -12.91 10.28
CA GLU A 52 -1.01 -13.20 11.10
C GLU A 52 -0.57 -13.71 12.48
N LEU A 53 -1.37 -13.47 13.52
CA LEU A 53 -1.16 -14.16 14.80
C LEU A 53 -1.60 -15.61 14.71
N GLU A 54 -0.77 -16.49 15.25
CA GLU A 54 -1.12 -17.88 15.50
C GLU A 54 -2.24 -18.00 16.52
N ASP A 55 -3.04 -19.08 16.42
CA ASP A 55 -4.25 -19.27 17.22
C ASP A 55 -3.99 -19.19 18.73
N HIS A 56 -2.87 -19.77 19.18
CA HIS A 56 -2.48 -19.76 20.60
C HIS A 56 -2.18 -18.34 21.12
N ALA A 57 -1.80 -17.41 20.23
CA ALA A 57 -1.41 -16.05 20.56
C ALA A 57 -2.56 -15.03 20.43
N LYS A 58 -3.67 -15.39 19.77
CA LYS A 58 -4.80 -14.46 19.51
C LYS A 58 -5.35 -13.80 20.77
N HIS A 59 -5.32 -14.48 21.91
CA HIS A 59 -5.80 -13.95 23.20
C HIS A 59 -5.03 -12.68 23.66
N LYS A 60 -3.82 -12.44 23.14
CA LYS A 60 -3.00 -11.26 23.45
C LYS A 60 -3.58 -9.97 22.85
N VAL A 61 -4.44 -10.07 21.84
CA VAL A 61 -5.06 -8.93 21.14
C VAL A 61 -6.57 -9.13 21.07
N ARG A 62 -7.32 -8.32 21.82
CA ARG A 62 -8.80 -8.45 21.92
C ARG A 62 -9.55 -7.48 21.00
N HIS A 63 -8.91 -6.40 20.59
CA HIS A 63 -9.46 -5.33 19.76
C HIS A 63 -8.40 -4.79 18.80
N LEU A 64 -8.79 -3.89 17.89
CA LEU A 64 -7.81 -3.22 17.02
C LEU A 64 -6.83 -2.40 17.87
N ILE A 65 -5.54 -2.45 17.51
CA ILE A 65 -4.49 -1.70 18.21
C ILE A 65 -3.71 -0.90 17.17
N TYR A 66 -3.81 0.43 17.25
CA TYR A 66 -3.08 1.37 16.40
C TYR A 66 -2.09 2.19 17.23
N PRO A 67 -0.88 2.46 16.70
CA PRO A 67 0.01 3.43 17.31
C PRO A 67 -0.58 4.85 17.22
N VAL A 68 -0.15 5.73 18.11
CA VAL A 68 -0.42 7.17 17.96
C VAL A 68 0.23 7.65 16.65
N PRO A 69 -0.51 8.31 15.73
CA PRO A 69 0.04 8.76 14.47
C PRO A 69 1.20 9.74 14.64
N ASP A 70 2.29 9.54 13.89
CA ASP A 70 3.34 10.54 13.75
C ASP A 70 2.93 11.54 12.65
N PRO A 71 2.77 12.85 12.93
CA PRO A 71 2.37 13.83 11.92
C PRO A 71 3.32 13.94 10.73
N ARG A 72 4.58 13.53 10.91
CA ARG A 72 5.59 13.51 9.84
C ARG A 72 5.38 12.31 8.90
N PHE A 73 4.73 11.26 9.38
CA PHE A 73 4.54 9.97 8.71
C PHE A 73 3.16 9.37 9.01
N PRO A 74 2.05 10.04 8.62
CA PRO A 74 0.70 9.67 9.07
C PRO A 74 0.21 8.30 8.57
N PHE A 75 0.93 7.68 7.63
CA PHE A 75 0.56 6.41 6.99
C PHE A 75 1.47 5.24 7.39
N LEU A 76 2.40 5.45 8.32
CA LEU A 76 3.48 4.50 8.59
C LEU A 76 3.44 3.98 10.03
N GLY A 77 3.16 2.68 10.18
CA GLY A 77 3.13 2.02 11.48
C GLY A 77 2.42 0.68 11.41
N VAL A 78 3.02 -0.33 12.04
CA VAL A 78 2.35 -1.62 12.23
C VAL A 78 1.21 -1.45 13.22
N HIS A 79 0.11 -2.13 12.96
CA HIS A 79 -1.06 -2.21 13.82
C HIS A 79 -1.53 -3.66 13.90
N PHE A 80 -2.53 -3.89 14.76
CA PHE A 80 -3.23 -5.16 14.84
C PHE A 80 -4.68 -4.97 14.42
N THR A 81 -5.13 -5.78 13.49
CA THR A 81 -6.51 -5.77 12.99
C THR A 81 -7.15 -7.12 13.29
N ARG A 82 -8.24 -7.11 14.04
CA ARG A 82 -9.07 -8.30 14.23
C ARG A 82 -10.06 -8.40 13.08
N MET A 83 -9.90 -9.42 12.27
CA MET A 83 -10.73 -9.66 11.09
C MET A 83 -12.08 -10.28 11.49
N THR A 84 -13.04 -10.25 10.57
CA THR A 84 -14.40 -10.77 10.80
C THR A 84 -14.45 -12.29 10.97
N ASP A 85 -13.46 -13.00 10.42
CA ASP A 85 -13.28 -14.46 10.57
C ASP A 85 -12.53 -14.84 11.86
N GLY A 86 -12.13 -13.87 12.67
CA GLY A 86 -11.39 -14.08 13.91
C GLY A 86 -9.87 -14.23 13.75
N SER A 87 -9.33 -14.14 12.53
CA SER A 87 -7.89 -13.93 12.32
C SER A 87 -7.45 -12.57 12.85
N ILE A 88 -6.15 -12.44 13.14
CA ILE A 88 -5.57 -11.17 13.58
C ILE A 88 -4.36 -10.84 12.71
N GLU A 89 -4.53 -9.85 11.84
CA GLU A 89 -3.46 -9.36 10.98
C GLU A 89 -2.55 -8.40 11.75
N CYS A 90 -1.25 -8.55 11.53
CA CYS A 90 -0.17 -7.75 12.12
C CYS A 90 0.57 -7.03 11.00
N GLY A 91 0.45 -5.70 10.95
CA GLY A 91 1.07 -4.90 9.89
C GLY A 91 0.26 -3.65 9.55
N PRO A 92 0.43 -3.09 8.35
CA PRO A 92 1.46 -3.42 7.37
C PRO A 92 2.78 -2.70 7.65
N ASN A 93 3.85 -3.16 6.98
CA ASN A 93 4.99 -2.28 6.64
C ASN A 93 4.64 -1.44 5.38
N ALA A 94 5.54 -0.56 4.91
CA ALA A 94 5.33 0.10 3.62
C ALA A 94 6.59 0.04 2.75
N VAL A 95 6.51 -0.73 1.68
CA VAL A 95 7.63 -0.99 0.76
C VAL A 95 7.26 -0.48 -0.62
N PHE A 96 8.16 0.26 -1.26
CA PHE A 96 7.94 0.68 -2.64
C PHE A 96 7.87 -0.55 -3.56
N THR A 97 6.90 -0.56 -4.47
CA THR A 97 6.70 -1.65 -5.43
C THR A 97 7.06 -1.24 -6.86
N PHE A 98 7.65 -2.17 -7.60
CA PHE A 98 7.98 -2.02 -9.03
C PHE A 98 6.83 -2.41 -9.95
N LYS A 99 5.67 -2.77 -9.38
CA LYS A 99 4.43 -3.08 -10.08
C LYS A 99 3.27 -2.59 -9.23
N ARG A 100 2.42 -1.72 -9.76
CA ARG A 100 1.31 -1.10 -9.01
C ARG A 100 0.44 -2.15 -8.34
N GLU A 101 0.12 -3.22 -9.06
CA GLU A 101 -0.67 -4.36 -8.56
C GLU A 101 0.21 -5.60 -8.27
N GLY A 102 1.46 -5.37 -7.87
CA GLY A 102 2.41 -6.42 -7.49
C GLY A 102 2.36 -6.71 -6.00
N TYR A 103 1.82 -7.86 -5.62
CA TYR A 103 1.75 -8.31 -4.22
C TYR A 103 2.96 -9.18 -3.83
N GLY A 104 3.66 -9.78 -4.79
CA GLY A 104 4.87 -10.57 -4.57
C GLY A 104 6.11 -9.70 -4.34
N LYS A 105 7.03 -10.13 -3.47
CA LYS A 105 8.26 -9.37 -3.11
C LYS A 105 9.14 -9.00 -4.30
N THR A 106 9.04 -9.76 -5.38
CA THR A 106 9.82 -9.60 -6.62
C THR A 106 8.96 -9.25 -7.83
N ASP A 107 7.70 -8.86 -7.62
CA ASP A 107 6.81 -8.49 -8.70
C ASP A 107 7.32 -7.23 -9.39
N PHE A 108 7.39 -7.29 -10.72
CA PHE A 108 7.98 -6.25 -11.55
C PHE A 108 7.11 -5.97 -12.77
N ASP A 109 6.94 -4.69 -13.09
CA ASP A 109 6.40 -4.23 -14.36
C ASP A 109 7.23 -3.04 -14.86
N LEU A 110 7.72 -3.14 -16.09
CA LEU A 110 8.64 -2.15 -16.65
C LEU A 110 7.95 -0.78 -16.80
N LYS A 111 6.68 -0.76 -17.22
CA LYS A 111 5.93 0.48 -17.47
C LYS A 111 5.64 1.20 -16.15
N ASP A 112 5.22 0.47 -15.13
CA ASP A 112 4.99 0.98 -13.78
C ASP A 112 6.29 1.51 -13.17
N THR A 113 7.39 0.75 -13.31
CA THR A 113 8.70 1.14 -12.79
C THR A 113 9.19 2.43 -13.42
N VAL A 114 9.17 2.53 -14.75
CA VAL A 114 9.60 3.75 -15.46
C VAL A 114 8.69 4.93 -15.11
N ASP A 115 7.38 4.75 -15.06
CA ASP A 115 6.43 5.80 -14.69
C ASP A 115 6.68 6.33 -13.26
N ALA A 116 6.99 5.44 -12.32
CA ALA A 116 7.30 5.79 -10.94
C ALA A 116 8.69 6.46 -10.80
N LEU A 117 9.74 5.91 -11.42
CA LEU A 117 11.11 6.42 -11.27
C LEU A 117 11.39 7.68 -12.08
N THR A 118 10.64 7.95 -13.16
CA THR A 118 10.74 9.22 -13.91
C THR A 118 9.95 10.35 -13.25
N TYR A 119 9.16 10.05 -12.23
CA TYR A 119 8.41 11.06 -11.51
C TYR A 119 9.28 11.75 -10.47
N GLY A 120 9.50 13.06 -10.63
CA GLY A 120 10.29 13.85 -9.67
C GLY A 120 9.73 13.82 -8.23
N GLY A 121 8.42 13.60 -8.06
CA GLY A 121 7.81 13.43 -6.74
C GLY A 121 8.31 12.20 -5.99
N THR A 122 8.60 11.10 -6.70
CA THR A 122 9.16 9.86 -6.13
C THR A 122 10.52 10.13 -5.49
N TRP A 123 11.41 10.84 -6.18
CA TRP A 123 12.73 11.17 -5.65
C TRP A 123 12.68 12.16 -4.50
N LYS A 124 11.80 13.17 -4.58
CA LYS A 124 11.55 14.08 -3.45
C LYS A 124 11.08 13.31 -2.21
N LEU A 125 10.20 12.32 -2.38
CA LEU A 125 9.73 11.44 -1.31
C LEU A 125 10.88 10.61 -0.73
N PHE A 126 11.67 9.94 -1.56
CA PHE A 126 12.77 9.10 -1.07
C PHE A 126 13.88 9.88 -0.39
N LEU A 127 14.35 10.98 -0.99
CA LEU A 127 15.45 11.79 -0.44
C LEU A 127 15.06 12.41 0.91
N LYS A 128 13.81 12.85 1.06
CA LYS A 128 13.31 13.42 2.31
C LYS A 128 13.14 12.37 3.42
N ASN A 129 12.95 11.09 3.06
CA ASN A 129 12.56 10.02 3.99
C ASN A 129 13.48 8.79 3.92
N MET A 130 14.72 8.95 3.48
CA MET A 130 15.63 7.85 3.15
C MET A 130 15.90 6.91 4.33
N SER A 131 16.11 7.46 5.53
CA SER A 131 16.32 6.67 6.75
C SER A 131 15.11 5.79 7.10
N TYR A 132 13.90 6.29 6.85
CA TYR A 132 12.65 5.55 7.06
C TYR A 132 12.45 4.48 6.01
N GLY A 133 12.66 4.81 4.73
CA GLY A 133 12.60 3.84 3.63
C GLY A 133 13.51 2.63 3.88
N ILE A 134 14.78 2.87 4.22
CA ILE A 134 15.73 1.79 4.54
C ILE A 134 15.23 0.93 5.70
N ASN A 135 14.67 1.53 6.76
CA ASN A 135 14.15 0.78 7.90
C ASN A 135 12.88 -0.01 7.59
N GLU A 136 12.00 0.48 6.72
CA GLU A 136 10.83 -0.28 6.23
C GLU A 136 11.27 -1.48 5.40
N TYR A 137 12.21 -1.29 4.46
CA TYR A 137 12.79 -2.41 3.69
C TYR A 137 13.41 -3.45 4.63
N ARG A 138 14.23 -3.05 5.60
CA ARG A 138 14.82 -4.00 6.57
C ARG A 138 13.77 -4.79 7.36
N ARG A 139 12.62 -4.18 7.70
CA ARG A 139 11.51 -4.85 8.38
C ARG A 139 10.76 -5.82 7.47
N ALA A 140 10.55 -5.46 6.20
CA ALA A 140 9.93 -6.33 5.19
C ALA A 140 10.68 -7.64 4.95
N PHE A 141 12.01 -7.59 5.06
CA PHE A 141 12.88 -8.74 4.88
C PHE A 141 13.30 -9.41 6.21
N SER A 142 12.80 -8.95 7.37
CA SER A 142 13.18 -9.52 8.67
C SER A 142 12.00 -9.62 9.64
N LYS A 143 11.49 -10.85 9.82
CA LYS A 143 10.46 -11.19 10.82
C LYS A 143 10.85 -10.72 12.23
N LYS A 144 12.14 -10.82 12.60
CA LYS A 144 12.67 -10.36 13.90
C LYS A 144 12.53 -8.85 14.10
N LEU A 145 12.85 -8.05 13.08
CA LEU A 145 12.70 -6.58 13.16
C LEU A 145 11.23 -6.16 13.14
N PHE A 146 10.39 -6.91 12.41
CA PHE A 146 8.95 -6.72 12.43
C PHE A 146 8.38 -6.96 13.82
N LEU A 147 8.69 -8.12 14.43
CA LEU A 147 8.31 -8.46 15.80
C LEU A 147 8.77 -7.39 16.81
N ARG A 148 10.01 -6.89 16.68
CA ARG A 148 10.51 -5.83 17.57
C ARG A 148 9.65 -4.56 17.50
N THR A 149 9.04 -4.27 16.35
CA THR A 149 8.16 -3.12 16.19
C THR A 149 6.79 -3.40 16.81
N LEU A 150 6.22 -4.59 16.55
CA LEU A 150 4.97 -5.05 17.15
C LEU A 150 5.03 -5.07 18.68
N ARG A 151 6.17 -5.46 19.27
CA ARG A 151 6.41 -5.47 20.72
C ARG A 151 6.31 -4.09 21.38
N ARG A 152 6.36 -3.00 20.63
CA ARG A 152 6.09 -1.66 21.18
C ARG A 152 4.62 -1.47 21.54
N LEU A 153 3.73 -2.23 20.90
CA LEU A 153 2.29 -2.21 21.13
C LEU A 153 1.86 -3.38 22.03
N VAL A 154 2.40 -4.58 21.79
CA VAL A 154 2.10 -5.80 22.56
C VAL A 154 3.42 -6.46 23.01
N PRO A 155 3.97 -6.08 24.18
CA PRO A 155 5.31 -6.50 24.60
C PRO A 155 5.51 -8.01 24.78
N SER A 156 4.43 -8.76 25.03
CA SER A 156 4.44 -10.20 25.30
C SER A 156 4.48 -11.06 24.03
N LEU A 157 4.56 -10.47 22.83
CA LEU A 157 4.65 -11.25 21.58
C LEU A 157 5.99 -11.97 21.44
N GLU A 158 5.98 -13.14 20.83
CA GLU A 158 7.13 -13.99 20.55
C GLU A 158 7.27 -14.28 19.05
N MET A 159 8.38 -14.88 18.63
CA MET A 159 8.62 -15.16 17.20
C MET A 159 7.64 -16.18 16.64
N ASP A 160 7.19 -17.09 17.49
CA ASP A 160 6.35 -18.23 17.15
C ASP A 160 4.86 -17.86 17.22
N ASP A 161 4.54 -16.66 17.72
CA ASP A 161 3.19 -16.09 17.68
C ASP A 161 2.81 -15.60 16.28
N LEU A 162 3.76 -15.42 15.37
CA LEU A 162 3.55 -14.82 14.04
C LEU A 162 3.69 -15.88 12.96
N ARG A 163 2.78 -15.89 11.98
CA ARG A 163 2.90 -16.70 10.75
C ARG A 163 2.94 -15.83 9.51
#